data_AF-A0A7K0KEV6-F1
#
_entry.id   AF-A0A7K0KEV6-F1
#
_cell.length_a   1.000
_cell.length_b   1.000
_cell.length_c   1.000
_cell.angle_alpha   90.00
_cell.angle_beta   90.00
_cell.angle_gamma   90.00
#
_symmetry.space_group_name_H-M   'P 1'
#
loop_
_entity.id
_entity.type
_entity.pdbx_description
1 polymer ?
#
loop_
_entity_poly.entity_id
_entity_poly.type
_entity_poly.pdbx_seq_one_letter_code
_entity_poly.pdbx_strand_id
1 'polypeptide(L)'
;MTEDTSFSDFIEGSFTAPSSDYTGFEKIADGAICTLWRANKDGQRYVVKSLQAEYRDQTQYIARLRKEYDILSIFDSPYVVKAVDYCRIPLYGMCLVMEWIDGVTLKQWLYGPCSPDFPRLPNMVERRRAALEIVRAVEYIHSLQVVHRDLKPSNIMVTRTGRQVKLIDFGLADTDSFTIFKEPGGTKGYIAPEQRKISVTDERNDVYSLGIILQEMRLGRMWRGIIHKMLKPIDQRLGHVSDVIVLLHRRTRFVSVLTGLCLAVALFGGGFWTWDRIVNPRPHFEVVTRFQYSNMIFESWGGGKVTIRPAINTEEVVEIPSKMSYDGFSYQVDEITFNAFKDDRNLHSIIIPGGVHLMKGAFKHCPNLRDIYIRGNRPPRIGNEYWPADINDVFDASHFSSVRIHIPKHSRAAYSDYPWTLFKHYVLY
;
A
#
# COMPACT_ATOMS: atom_id res chain seq x y z
N MET A 1 -34.98 42.98 -51.83
CA MET A 1 -34.19 42.31 -50.77
C MET A 1 -35.12 41.33 -50.08
N THR A 2 -34.96 40.06 -50.42
CA THR A 2 -35.04 38.82 -49.61
C THR A 2 -35.15 37.71 -50.64
N GLU A 3 -33.98 37.21 -51.06
CA GLU A 3 -33.86 35.98 -51.84
C GLU A 3 -34.15 34.81 -50.91
N ASP A 4 -35.27 34.12 -51.13
CA ASP A 4 -35.48 32.77 -50.63
C ASP A 4 -34.60 31.84 -51.46
N THR A 5 -33.35 31.64 -51.00
CA THR A 5 -32.52 30.53 -51.47
C THR A 5 -33.04 29.24 -50.85
N SER A 6 -33.99 28.63 -51.56
CA SER A 6 -34.43 27.26 -51.32
C SER A 6 -33.22 26.31 -51.39
N PHE A 7 -32.99 25.54 -50.33
CA PHE A 7 -31.93 24.53 -50.21
C PHE A 7 -32.07 23.34 -51.20
N SER A 8 -33.05 23.37 -52.10
CA SER A 8 -33.40 22.25 -52.98
C SER A 8 -32.47 22.05 -54.19
N ASP A 9 -31.62 23.03 -54.54
CA ASP A 9 -30.75 22.94 -55.73
C ASP A 9 -29.41 22.24 -55.48
N PHE A 10 -29.15 21.72 -54.27
CA PHE A 10 -27.89 21.01 -53.94
C PHE A 10 -27.94 19.49 -54.22
N ILE A 11 -29.05 18.96 -54.74
CA ILE A 11 -29.26 17.51 -54.92
C ILE A 11 -29.56 17.18 -56.39
N GLU A 12 -28.71 17.57 -57.32
CA GLU A 12 -28.64 16.94 -58.67
C GLU A 12 -27.21 16.59 -59.07
N GLY A 13 -26.39 16.18 -58.09
CA GLY A 13 -25.25 15.32 -58.35
C GLY A 13 -25.73 13.88 -58.45
N SER A 14 -25.39 13.17 -59.53
CA SER A 14 -25.65 11.75 -59.69
C SER A 14 -25.06 10.96 -58.52
N PHE A 15 -25.87 10.70 -57.50
CA PHE A 15 -25.58 9.66 -56.52
C PHE A 15 -25.57 8.35 -57.31
N THR A 16 -24.38 7.82 -57.57
CA THR A 16 -24.23 6.38 -57.78
C THR A 16 -24.92 5.72 -56.60
N ALA A 17 -26.00 4.98 -56.87
CA ALA A 17 -26.71 4.26 -55.84
C ALA A 17 -25.68 3.47 -55.01
N PRO A 18 -25.74 3.53 -53.66
CA PRO A 18 -24.87 2.71 -52.82
C PRO A 18 -24.95 1.27 -53.31
N SER A 19 -23.79 0.68 -53.57
CA SER A 19 -23.70 -0.74 -53.94
C SER A 19 -24.36 -1.53 -52.82
N SER A 20 -25.48 -2.22 -53.12
CA SER A 20 -26.18 -3.07 -52.16
C SER A 20 -25.30 -4.18 -51.59
N ASP A 21 -24.21 -4.49 -52.31
CA ASP A 21 -23.41 -5.68 -52.12
C ASP A 21 -22.06 -5.37 -51.45
N TYR A 22 -21.62 -6.28 -50.59
CA TYR A 22 -20.28 -6.27 -50.01
C TYR A 22 -19.23 -6.57 -51.09
N THR A 23 -18.11 -5.86 -51.06
CA THR A 23 -17.02 -5.96 -52.06
C THR A 23 -15.64 -5.98 -51.41
N GLY A 24 -14.59 -6.26 -52.18
CA GLY A 24 -13.20 -6.17 -51.70
C GLY A 24 -12.85 -7.17 -50.58
N PHE A 25 -13.33 -8.42 -50.71
CA PHE A 25 -13.10 -9.47 -49.74
C PHE A 25 -11.62 -9.85 -49.64
N GLU A 26 -11.04 -9.61 -48.47
CA GLU A 26 -9.69 -10.05 -48.11
C GLU A 26 -9.75 -11.01 -46.92
N LYS A 27 -9.11 -12.17 -47.04
CA LYS A 27 -9.10 -13.15 -45.96
C LYS A 27 -8.30 -12.62 -44.76
N ILE A 28 -8.91 -12.62 -43.58
CA ILE A 28 -8.25 -12.26 -42.31
C ILE A 28 -7.70 -13.52 -41.63
N ALA A 29 -8.53 -14.55 -41.49
CA ALA A 29 -8.18 -15.78 -40.79
C ALA A 29 -9.09 -16.96 -41.19
N ASP A 30 -8.55 -18.17 -41.16
CA ASP A 30 -9.33 -19.41 -41.23
C ASP A 30 -9.49 -20.00 -39.81
N GLY A 31 -10.72 -20.29 -39.42
CA GLY A 31 -11.06 -21.10 -38.26
C GLY A 31 -11.38 -22.54 -38.69
N ALA A 32 -11.80 -23.41 -37.76
CA ALA A 32 -12.11 -24.81 -38.09
C ALA A 32 -13.34 -24.97 -39.02
N ILE A 33 -14.37 -24.13 -38.83
CA ILE A 33 -15.66 -24.22 -39.55
C ILE A 33 -15.93 -22.96 -40.37
N CYS A 34 -15.44 -21.81 -39.90
CA CYS A 34 -15.69 -20.51 -40.52
C CYS A 34 -14.39 -19.87 -41.01
N THR A 35 -14.52 -19.00 -42.01
CA THR A 35 -13.47 -18.07 -42.46
C THR A 35 -13.90 -16.64 -42.17
N LEU A 36 -12.98 -15.82 -41.69
CA LEU A 36 -13.17 -14.38 -41.49
C LEU A 36 -12.57 -13.60 -42.64
N TRP A 37 -13.35 -12.65 -43.16
CA TRP A 37 -12.99 -11.78 -44.26
C TRP A 37 -13.15 -10.31 -43.85
N ARG A 38 -12.29 -9.44 -44.38
CA ARG A 38 -12.53 -8.01 -44.44
C ARG A 38 -13.30 -7.72 -45.71
N ALA A 39 -14.38 -6.96 -45.63
CA ALA A 39 -15.13 -6.51 -46.79
C ALA A 39 -15.47 -5.02 -46.67
N ASN A 40 -15.79 -4.38 -47.79
CA ASN A 40 -16.22 -3.00 -47.86
C ASN A 40 -17.67 -2.93 -48.35
N LYS A 41 -18.46 -2.03 -47.76
CA LYS A 41 -19.78 -1.66 -48.25
C LYS A 41 -20.01 -0.18 -47.93
N ASP A 42 -20.45 0.59 -48.92
CA ASP A 42 -20.72 2.03 -48.79
C ASP A 42 -19.55 2.85 -48.20
N GLY A 43 -18.32 2.51 -48.61
CA GLY A 43 -17.09 3.14 -48.11
C GLY A 43 -16.67 2.74 -46.69
N GLN A 44 -17.44 1.87 -46.02
CA GLN A 44 -17.16 1.39 -44.67
C GLN A 44 -16.62 -0.05 -44.68
N ARG A 45 -15.70 -0.34 -43.76
CA ARG A 45 -15.12 -1.68 -43.55
C ARG A 45 -15.98 -2.51 -42.60
N TYR A 46 -16.06 -3.80 -42.89
CA TYR A 46 -16.77 -4.81 -42.11
C TYR A 46 -15.93 -6.07 -41.96
N VAL A 47 -16.26 -6.87 -40.94
CA VAL A 47 -15.80 -8.25 -40.81
C VAL A 47 -16.96 -9.17 -41.22
N VAL A 48 -16.71 -10.08 -42.15
CA VAL A 48 -17.67 -11.07 -42.61
C VAL A 48 -17.20 -12.45 -42.16
N LYS A 49 -18.02 -13.14 -41.37
CA LYS A 49 -17.81 -14.54 -40.97
C LYS A 49 -18.67 -15.42 -41.87
N SER A 50 -18.01 -16.19 -42.74
CA SER A 50 -18.67 -17.17 -43.63
C SER A 50 -18.33 -18.59 -43.20
N LEU A 51 -19.17 -19.56 -43.56
CA LEU A 51 -18.79 -20.97 -43.48
C LEU A 51 -17.72 -21.30 -44.53
N GLN A 52 -16.79 -22.20 -44.19
CA GLN A 52 -15.89 -22.77 -45.19
C GLN A 52 -16.69 -23.53 -46.25
N ALA A 53 -16.14 -23.68 -47.45
CA ALA A 53 -16.84 -24.22 -48.62
C ALA A 53 -17.55 -25.57 -48.34
N GLU A 54 -16.90 -26.47 -47.61
CA GLU A 54 -17.42 -27.79 -47.24
C GLU A 54 -18.62 -27.78 -46.26
N TYR A 55 -18.85 -26.67 -45.55
CA TYR A 55 -19.91 -26.52 -44.55
C TYR A 55 -21.08 -25.62 -44.99
N ARG A 56 -20.96 -24.91 -46.13
CA ARG A 56 -21.89 -23.83 -46.54
C ARG A 56 -23.33 -24.28 -46.73
N ASP A 57 -23.54 -25.51 -47.17
CA ASP A 57 -24.87 -26.06 -47.47
C ASP A 57 -25.41 -26.97 -46.36
N GLN A 58 -24.64 -27.12 -45.27
CA GLN A 58 -25.01 -27.98 -44.15
C GLN A 58 -25.84 -27.22 -43.11
N THR A 59 -27.11 -27.60 -42.97
CA THR A 59 -28.10 -26.91 -42.11
C THR A 59 -27.61 -26.73 -40.67
N GLN A 60 -26.90 -27.71 -40.10
CA GLN A 60 -26.38 -27.63 -38.73
C GLN A 60 -25.40 -26.47 -38.52
N TYR A 61 -24.51 -26.20 -39.48
CA TYR A 61 -23.52 -25.13 -39.36
C TYR A 61 -24.11 -23.76 -39.68
N ILE A 62 -25.06 -23.72 -40.61
CA ILE A 62 -25.87 -22.51 -40.88
C ILE A 62 -26.65 -22.11 -39.61
N ALA A 63 -27.26 -23.08 -38.92
CA ALA A 63 -27.99 -22.86 -37.68
C ALA A 63 -27.08 -22.38 -36.54
N ARG A 64 -25.86 -22.90 -36.44
CA ARG A 64 -24.85 -22.40 -35.46
C ARG A 64 -24.45 -20.96 -35.76
N LEU A 65 -24.19 -20.62 -37.02
CA LEU A 65 -23.87 -19.25 -37.43
C LEU A 65 -25.05 -18.29 -37.19
N ARG A 66 -26.29 -18.77 -37.42
CA ARG A 66 -27.50 -18.02 -37.11
C ARG A 66 -27.66 -17.77 -35.61
N LYS A 67 -27.45 -18.80 -34.78
CA LYS A 67 -27.47 -18.68 -33.31
C LYS A 67 -26.50 -17.61 -32.83
N GLU A 68 -25.28 -17.57 -33.39
CA GLU A 68 -24.29 -16.55 -33.06
C GLU A 68 -24.76 -15.14 -33.43
N TYR A 69 -25.37 -14.95 -34.61
CA TYR A 69 -26.00 -13.67 -34.96
C TYR A 69 -27.11 -13.28 -33.99
N ASP A 70 -28.03 -14.20 -33.69
CA ASP A 70 -29.17 -13.92 -32.81
C ASP A 70 -28.68 -13.50 -31.41
N ILE A 71 -27.64 -14.16 -30.87
CA ILE A 71 -26.98 -13.76 -29.61
C ILE A 71 -26.29 -12.39 -29.72
N LEU A 72 -25.57 -12.11 -30.80
CA LEU A 72 -24.91 -10.82 -30.96
C LEU A 72 -25.90 -9.66 -31.16
N SER A 73 -27.04 -9.93 -31.79
CA SER A 73 -28.05 -8.92 -32.15
C SER A 73 -28.74 -8.29 -30.93
N ILE A 74 -28.76 -8.98 -29.79
CA ILE A 74 -29.34 -8.46 -28.54
C ILE A 74 -28.39 -7.51 -27.80
N PHE A 75 -27.12 -7.42 -28.20
CA PHE A 75 -26.14 -6.59 -27.50
C PHE A 75 -26.14 -5.15 -28.01
N ASP A 76 -26.31 -4.21 -27.07
CA ASP A 76 -26.05 -2.78 -27.26
C ASP A 76 -25.02 -2.31 -26.24
N SER A 77 -23.74 -2.56 -26.53
CA SER A 77 -22.64 -2.22 -25.63
C SER A 77 -21.37 -1.84 -26.40
N PRO A 78 -20.64 -0.79 -25.98
CA PRO A 78 -19.37 -0.44 -26.58
C PRO A 78 -18.29 -1.53 -26.37
N TYR A 79 -18.50 -2.44 -25.41
CA TYR A 79 -17.54 -3.48 -25.04
C TYR A 79 -17.75 -4.82 -25.77
N VAL A 80 -18.75 -4.91 -26.64
CA VAL A 80 -19.01 -6.10 -27.45
C VAL A 80 -18.99 -5.70 -28.93
N VAL A 81 -18.59 -6.63 -29.80
CA VAL A 81 -18.69 -6.43 -31.25
C VAL A 81 -20.14 -6.33 -31.68
N LYS A 82 -20.45 -5.35 -32.52
CA LYS A 82 -21.77 -5.17 -33.09
C LYS A 82 -21.97 -6.11 -34.29
N ALA A 83 -23.01 -6.94 -34.23
CA ALA A 83 -23.56 -7.59 -35.41
C ALA A 83 -24.32 -6.56 -36.25
N VAL A 84 -24.01 -6.52 -37.55
CA VAL A 84 -24.59 -5.58 -38.51
C VAL A 84 -25.69 -6.28 -39.31
N ASP A 85 -25.42 -7.48 -39.81
CA ASP A 85 -26.37 -8.21 -40.67
C ASP A 85 -26.14 -9.72 -40.63
N TYR A 86 -27.14 -10.48 -41.02
CA TYR A 86 -27.07 -11.91 -41.31
C TYR A 86 -27.73 -12.17 -42.66
N CYS A 87 -26.91 -12.28 -43.69
CA CYS A 87 -27.36 -12.28 -45.08
C CYS A 87 -26.63 -13.33 -45.92
N ARG A 88 -27.20 -13.66 -47.07
CA ARG A 88 -26.52 -14.49 -48.07
C ARG A 88 -25.65 -13.60 -48.94
N ILE A 89 -24.36 -13.91 -49.04
CA ILE A 89 -23.42 -13.19 -49.90
C ILE A 89 -23.00 -14.13 -51.05
N PRO A 90 -23.08 -13.70 -52.32
CA PRO A 90 -22.63 -14.50 -53.47
C PRO A 90 -21.22 -15.05 -53.24
N LEU A 91 -20.97 -16.30 -53.64
CA LEU A 91 -19.70 -17.03 -53.44
C LEU A 91 -19.31 -17.36 -52.00
N TYR A 92 -19.93 -16.76 -50.97
CA TYR A 92 -19.60 -16.99 -49.55
C TYR A 92 -20.71 -17.71 -48.77
N GLY A 93 -21.94 -17.74 -49.30
CA GLY A 93 -23.08 -18.41 -48.67
C GLY A 93 -23.72 -17.54 -47.57
N MET A 94 -24.34 -18.18 -46.57
CA MET A 94 -24.85 -17.46 -45.39
C MET A 94 -23.68 -16.90 -44.57
N CYS A 95 -23.75 -15.62 -44.25
CA CYS A 95 -22.69 -14.88 -43.59
C CYS A 95 -23.23 -14.06 -42.41
N LEU A 96 -22.44 -13.99 -41.35
CA LEU A 96 -22.61 -13.02 -40.25
C LEU A 96 -21.70 -11.82 -40.54
N VAL A 97 -22.28 -10.63 -40.67
CA VAL A 97 -21.56 -9.38 -40.86
C VAL A 97 -21.47 -8.63 -39.53
N MET A 98 -20.26 -8.19 -39.20
CA MET A 98 -19.95 -7.48 -37.95
C MET A 98 -19.20 -6.19 -38.27
N GLU A 99 -19.21 -5.26 -37.32
CA GLU A 99 -18.39 -4.05 -37.42
C GLU A 99 -16.90 -4.37 -37.58
N TRP A 100 -16.18 -3.53 -38.32
CA TRP A 100 -14.72 -3.57 -38.31
C TRP A 100 -14.18 -2.92 -37.05
N ILE A 101 -13.40 -3.68 -36.28
CA ILE A 101 -12.67 -3.17 -35.11
C ILE A 101 -11.24 -2.88 -35.53
N ASP A 102 -10.90 -1.59 -35.59
CA ASP A 102 -9.52 -1.15 -35.83
C ASP A 102 -8.68 -1.31 -34.56
N GLY A 103 -7.88 -2.39 -34.50
CA GLY A 103 -7.08 -2.74 -33.34
C GLY A 103 -6.39 -4.09 -33.46
N VAL A 104 -5.91 -4.61 -32.33
CA VAL A 104 -5.25 -5.92 -32.24
C VAL A 104 -5.91 -6.77 -31.16
N THR A 105 -5.71 -8.08 -31.20
CA THR A 105 -6.19 -8.96 -30.11
C THR A 105 -5.43 -8.67 -28.81
N LEU A 106 -6.03 -8.95 -27.66
CA LEU A 106 -5.39 -8.82 -26.34
C LEU A 106 -4.12 -9.68 -26.28
N LYS A 107 -4.13 -10.86 -26.92
CA LYS A 107 -2.94 -11.71 -27.07
C LYS A 107 -1.78 -10.96 -27.75
N GLN A 108 -2.04 -10.34 -28.90
CA GLN A 108 -1.05 -9.56 -29.64
C GLN A 108 -0.65 -8.30 -28.87
N TRP A 109 -1.57 -7.65 -28.18
CA TRP A 109 -1.26 -6.47 -27.38
C TRP A 109 -0.33 -6.77 -26.19
N LEU A 110 -0.49 -7.94 -25.56
CA LEU A 110 0.32 -8.35 -24.41
C LEU A 110 1.68 -8.94 -24.79
N TYR A 111 1.77 -9.63 -25.93
CA TYR A 111 2.93 -10.46 -26.29
C TYR A 111 3.42 -10.33 -27.74
N GLY A 112 2.68 -9.61 -28.58
CA GLY A 112 3.00 -9.45 -30.00
C GLY A 112 4.14 -8.46 -30.26
N PRO A 113 4.66 -8.44 -31.50
CA PRO A 113 5.66 -7.47 -31.89
C PRO A 113 5.08 -6.05 -31.85
N CYS A 114 5.91 -5.07 -31.50
CA CYS A 114 5.53 -3.67 -31.59
C CYS A 114 5.26 -3.27 -33.05
N SER A 115 4.30 -2.37 -33.24
CA SER A 115 3.96 -1.77 -34.53
C SER A 115 3.89 -0.25 -34.38
N PRO A 116 3.83 0.53 -35.48
CA PRO A 116 3.65 1.99 -35.37
C PRO A 116 2.44 2.39 -34.51
N ASP A 117 1.36 1.62 -34.59
CA ASP A 117 0.12 1.83 -33.83
C ASP A 117 0.22 1.33 -32.37
N PHE A 118 1.03 0.30 -32.12
CA PHE A 118 1.32 -0.26 -30.81
C PHE A 118 2.84 -0.30 -30.57
N PRO A 119 3.48 0.87 -30.33
CA PRO A 119 4.95 0.99 -30.37
C PRO A 119 5.64 0.35 -29.17
N ARG A 120 4.88 0.02 -28.12
CA ARG A 120 5.38 -0.63 -26.91
C ARG A 120 4.32 -1.57 -26.34
N LEU A 121 4.79 -2.53 -25.55
CA LEU A 121 3.92 -3.31 -24.69
C LEU A 121 3.19 -2.41 -23.67
N PRO A 122 2.00 -2.82 -23.21
CA PRO A 122 1.20 -2.01 -22.32
C PRO A 122 1.80 -1.95 -20.93
N ASN A 123 1.73 -0.76 -20.32
CA ASN A 123 2.16 -0.53 -18.95
C ASN A 123 1.09 -1.01 -17.95
N MET A 124 1.40 -0.94 -16.65
CA MET A 124 0.51 -1.43 -15.59
C MET A 124 -0.85 -0.70 -15.55
N VAL A 125 -0.88 0.60 -15.87
CA VAL A 125 -2.11 1.40 -15.85
C VAL A 125 -3.03 0.99 -16.99
N GLU A 126 -2.48 0.86 -18.21
CA GLU A 126 -3.20 0.40 -19.39
C GLU A 126 -3.77 -1.00 -19.19
N ARG A 127 -2.96 -1.93 -18.66
CA ARG A 127 -3.41 -3.30 -18.33
C ARG A 127 -4.56 -3.31 -17.34
N ARG A 128 -4.50 -2.51 -16.28
CA ARG A 128 -5.57 -2.42 -15.26
C ARG A 128 -6.85 -1.82 -15.80
N ARG A 129 -6.73 -0.80 -16.67
CA ARG A 129 -7.90 -0.23 -17.37
C ARG A 129 -8.56 -1.27 -18.26
N ALA A 130 -7.80 -1.91 -19.14
CA ALA A 130 -8.31 -2.97 -20.01
C ALA A 130 -8.93 -4.12 -19.20
N ALA A 131 -8.31 -4.53 -18.09
CA ALA A 131 -8.85 -5.56 -17.21
C ALA A 131 -10.24 -5.19 -16.65
N LEU A 132 -10.43 -3.93 -16.23
CA LEU A 132 -11.72 -3.45 -15.76
C LEU A 132 -12.76 -3.41 -16.89
N GLU A 133 -12.37 -3.00 -18.10
CA GLU A 133 -13.26 -3.00 -19.27
C GLU A 133 -13.65 -4.43 -19.68
N ILE A 134 -12.74 -5.41 -19.64
CA ILE A 134 -13.06 -6.83 -19.87
C ILE A 134 -14.07 -7.32 -18.82
N VAL A 135 -13.83 -7.04 -17.53
CA VAL A 135 -14.74 -7.45 -16.44
C VAL A 135 -16.15 -6.88 -16.68
N ARG A 136 -16.25 -5.60 -17.08
CA ARG A 136 -17.54 -4.97 -17.42
C ARG A 136 -18.19 -5.57 -18.65
N ALA A 137 -17.41 -5.93 -19.66
CA ALA A 137 -17.93 -6.58 -20.86
C ALA A 137 -18.56 -7.94 -20.54
N VAL A 138 -17.91 -8.72 -19.67
CA VAL A 138 -18.43 -10.02 -19.23
C VAL A 138 -19.63 -9.85 -18.30
N GLU A 139 -19.58 -8.90 -17.36
CA GLU A 139 -20.73 -8.55 -16.51
C GLU A 139 -21.95 -8.17 -17.35
N TYR A 140 -21.75 -7.39 -18.41
CA TYR A 140 -22.81 -6.98 -19.34
C TYR A 140 -23.49 -8.19 -20.00
N ILE A 141 -22.73 -9.12 -20.60
CA ILE A 141 -23.34 -10.29 -21.25
C ILE A 141 -24.01 -11.23 -20.24
N HIS A 142 -23.46 -11.36 -19.02
CA HIS A 142 -24.07 -12.15 -17.93
C HIS A 142 -25.38 -11.53 -17.44
N SER A 143 -25.48 -10.19 -17.43
CA SER A 143 -26.74 -9.50 -17.10
C SER A 143 -27.88 -9.81 -18.08
N LEU A 144 -27.54 -10.24 -19.30
CA LEU A 144 -28.48 -10.69 -20.33
C LEU A 144 -28.63 -12.22 -20.36
N GLN A 145 -28.16 -12.93 -19.33
CA GLN A 145 -28.19 -14.40 -19.22
C GLN A 145 -27.47 -15.10 -20.38
N VAL A 146 -26.40 -14.48 -20.91
CA VAL A 146 -25.54 -15.07 -21.94
C VAL A 146 -24.19 -15.45 -21.34
N VAL A 147 -23.81 -16.73 -21.44
CA VAL A 147 -22.48 -17.22 -21.07
C VAL A 147 -21.65 -17.38 -22.34
N HIS A 148 -20.46 -16.80 -22.39
CA HIS A 148 -19.60 -16.80 -23.58
C HIS A 148 -18.93 -18.17 -23.82
N ARG A 149 -18.47 -18.84 -22.76
CA ARG A 149 -17.88 -20.19 -22.76
C ARG A 149 -16.54 -20.38 -23.49
N ASP A 150 -16.03 -19.38 -24.20
CA ASP A 150 -14.71 -19.42 -24.87
C ASP A 150 -13.92 -18.13 -24.71
N LEU A 151 -14.00 -17.52 -23.52
CA LEU A 151 -13.18 -16.36 -23.19
C LEU A 151 -11.70 -16.72 -23.22
N LYS A 152 -10.95 -16.00 -24.05
CA LYS A 152 -9.50 -16.11 -24.21
C LYS A 152 -8.92 -14.82 -24.80
N PRO A 153 -7.61 -14.54 -24.66
CA PRO A 153 -7.03 -13.29 -25.16
C PRO A 153 -7.13 -13.07 -26.67
N SER A 154 -7.37 -14.10 -27.49
CA SER A 154 -7.62 -13.92 -28.92
C SER A 154 -9.05 -13.46 -29.24
N ASN A 155 -10.00 -13.64 -28.31
CA ASN A 155 -11.41 -13.26 -28.46
C ASN A 155 -11.73 -11.93 -27.77
N ILE A 156 -10.68 -11.15 -27.52
CA ILE A 156 -10.76 -9.81 -26.93
C ILE A 156 -9.92 -8.92 -27.81
N MET A 157 -10.49 -7.84 -28.34
CA MET A 157 -9.77 -6.84 -29.10
C MET A 157 -9.49 -5.60 -28.26
N VAL A 158 -8.36 -4.96 -28.54
CA VAL A 158 -7.97 -3.65 -28.02
C VAL A 158 -7.91 -2.70 -29.20
N THR A 159 -8.77 -1.68 -29.20
CA THR A 159 -8.83 -0.69 -30.28
C THR A 159 -7.54 0.11 -30.37
N ARG A 160 -7.15 0.49 -31.58
CA ARG A 160 -5.98 1.35 -31.83
C ARG A 160 -6.11 2.68 -31.12
N THR A 161 -7.23 3.37 -31.36
CA THR A 161 -7.54 4.66 -30.74
C THR A 161 -8.27 4.42 -29.42
N GLY A 162 -7.82 5.09 -28.35
CA GLY A 162 -8.45 5.00 -27.02
C GLY A 162 -8.18 3.71 -26.24
N ARG A 163 -7.64 2.66 -26.88
CA ARG A 163 -7.28 1.38 -26.25
C ARG A 163 -8.45 0.74 -25.51
N GLN A 164 -9.64 0.83 -26.10
CA GLN A 164 -10.87 0.27 -25.55
C GLN A 164 -10.94 -1.23 -25.84
N VAL A 165 -11.53 -1.97 -24.92
CA VAL A 165 -11.74 -3.42 -25.06
C VAL A 165 -13.05 -3.72 -25.78
N LYS A 166 -13.03 -4.70 -26.69
CA LYS A 166 -14.24 -5.32 -27.26
C LYS A 166 -14.14 -6.85 -27.22
N LEU A 167 -15.18 -7.51 -26.69
CA LEU A 167 -15.36 -8.95 -26.82
C LEU A 167 -15.81 -9.30 -28.24
N ILE A 168 -15.23 -10.36 -28.79
CA ILE A 168 -15.54 -10.88 -30.13
C ILE A 168 -15.79 -12.40 -30.05
N ASP A 169 -16.41 -12.94 -31.10
CA ASP A 169 -16.58 -14.38 -31.34
C ASP A 169 -17.42 -15.12 -30.29
N PHE A 170 -18.73 -15.18 -30.55
CA PHE A 170 -19.74 -15.80 -29.71
C PHE A 170 -20.16 -17.19 -30.23
N GLY A 171 -19.32 -17.84 -31.04
CA GLY A 171 -19.65 -19.12 -31.69
C GLY A 171 -19.90 -20.29 -30.72
N LEU A 172 -19.42 -20.19 -29.48
CA LEU A 172 -19.69 -21.15 -28.39
C LEU A 172 -20.61 -20.57 -27.30
N ALA A 173 -21.07 -19.33 -27.47
CA ALA A 173 -21.92 -18.68 -26.49
C ALA A 173 -23.28 -19.38 -26.40
N ASP A 174 -23.85 -19.30 -25.21
CA ASP A 174 -25.10 -19.97 -24.90
C ASP A 174 -25.96 -19.14 -23.96
N THR A 175 -27.26 -19.35 -24.03
CA THR A 175 -28.25 -18.64 -23.21
C THR A 175 -29.24 -19.65 -22.67
N ASP A 176 -29.91 -19.33 -21.57
CA ASP A 176 -30.93 -20.21 -20.99
C ASP A 176 -32.12 -20.46 -21.93
N SER A 177 -32.33 -19.57 -22.91
CA SER A 177 -33.40 -19.66 -23.91
C SER A 177 -33.10 -20.65 -25.04
N PHE A 178 -31.84 -21.10 -25.22
CA PHE A 178 -31.46 -22.05 -26.26
C PHE A 178 -31.10 -23.42 -25.64
N THR A 179 -31.90 -24.44 -25.92
CA THR A 179 -31.68 -25.83 -25.46
C THR A 179 -30.76 -26.63 -26.37
N ILE A 180 -30.42 -26.11 -27.55
CA ILE A 180 -29.75 -26.84 -28.64
C ILE A 180 -28.27 -26.40 -28.76
N PHE A 181 -27.38 -27.37 -29.04
CA PHE A 181 -25.93 -27.23 -29.25
C PHE A 181 -25.09 -26.96 -27.99
N LYS A 182 -25.45 -27.59 -26.86
CA LYS A 182 -24.60 -27.61 -25.65
C LYS A 182 -23.52 -28.68 -25.78
N GLU A 183 -22.62 -28.56 -26.75
CA GLU A 183 -21.44 -29.44 -26.82
C GLU A 183 -20.36 -28.99 -25.81
N PRO A 184 -19.59 -29.91 -25.21
CA PRO A 184 -18.35 -29.55 -24.51
C PRO A 184 -17.44 -28.80 -25.47
N GLY A 185 -16.98 -27.62 -25.09
CA GLY A 185 -16.22 -26.73 -25.97
C GLY A 185 -15.49 -25.67 -25.17
N GLY A 186 -14.48 -25.07 -25.79
CA GLY A 186 -13.65 -24.03 -25.20
C GLY A 186 -12.15 -24.30 -25.39
N THR A 187 -11.34 -23.27 -25.22
CA THR A 187 -9.91 -23.33 -25.54
C THR A 187 -9.07 -23.88 -24.40
N LYS A 188 -8.20 -24.86 -24.70
CA LYS A 188 -7.25 -25.45 -23.74
C LYS A 188 -6.40 -24.35 -23.09
N GLY A 189 -6.30 -24.40 -21.76
CA GLY A 189 -5.63 -23.38 -20.94
C GLY A 189 -6.58 -22.38 -20.30
N TYR A 190 -7.72 -22.08 -20.94
CA TYR A 190 -8.71 -21.12 -20.42
C TYR A 190 -10.00 -21.80 -19.95
N ILE A 191 -10.33 -22.96 -20.51
CA ILE A 191 -11.54 -23.72 -20.17
C ILE A 191 -11.54 -24.24 -18.73
N ALA A 192 -12.65 -23.98 -18.02
CA ALA A 192 -12.88 -24.43 -16.66
C ALA A 192 -12.89 -25.98 -16.57
N PRO A 193 -12.43 -26.57 -15.44
CA PRO A 193 -12.35 -28.03 -15.30
C PRO A 193 -13.68 -28.76 -15.51
N GLU A 194 -14.77 -28.21 -14.99
CA GLU A 194 -16.13 -28.74 -15.10
C GLU A 194 -16.70 -28.63 -16.53
N GLN A 195 -16.41 -27.55 -17.25
CA GLN A 195 -16.85 -27.36 -18.64
C GLN A 195 -16.29 -28.41 -19.59
N ARG A 196 -15.13 -29.00 -19.26
CA ARG A 196 -14.55 -30.12 -20.03
C ARG A 196 -15.32 -31.42 -19.85
N LYS A 197 -16.00 -31.59 -18.71
CA LYS A 197 -16.66 -32.84 -18.32
C LYS A 197 -18.14 -32.83 -18.69
N ILE A 198 -18.81 -31.72 -18.41
CA ILE A 198 -20.26 -31.60 -18.55
C ILE A 198 -20.57 -30.25 -19.18
N SER A 199 -21.50 -30.25 -20.14
CA SER A 199 -21.94 -29.05 -20.84
C SER A 199 -23.12 -28.38 -20.12
N VAL A 200 -22.93 -28.05 -18.84
CA VAL A 200 -23.87 -27.18 -18.12
C VAL A 200 -23.46 -25.74 -18.37
N THR A 201 -24.41 -24.93 -18.84
CA THR A 201 -24.26 -23.49 -19.00
C THR A 201 -24.25 -22.86 -17.62
N ASP A 202 -23.09 -22.33 -17.21
CA ASP A 202 -22.91 -21.68 -15.91
C ASP A 202 -21.91 -20.52 -16.08
N GLU A 203 -22.31 -19.32 -15.68
CA GLU A 203 -21.49 -18.11 -15.80
C GLU A 203 -20.17 -18.20 -15.02
N ARG A 204 -20.10 -19.06 -13.99
CA ARG A 204 -18.87 -19.34 -13.25
C ARG A 204 -17.78 -19.92 -14.15
N ASN A 205 -18.12 -20.50 -15.29
CA ASN A 205 -17.14 -20.97 -16.25
C ASN A 205 -16.39 -19.78 -16.89
N ASP A 206 -17.12 -18.73 -17.25
CA ASP A 206 -16.52 -17.48 -17.74
C ASP A 206 -15.74 -16.77 -16.64
N VAL A 207 -16.18 -16.83 -15.37
CA VAL A 207 -15.41 -16.33 -14.21
C VAL A 207 -14.04 -17.01 -14.14
N TYR A 208 -13.98 -18.32 -14.37
CA TYR A 208 -12.70 -19.05 -14.38
C TYR A 208 -11.81 -18.61 -15.55
N SER A 209 -12.35 -18.61 -16.77
CA SER A 209 -11.61 -18.21 -17.97
C SER A 209 -11.10 -16.77 -17.86
N LEU A 210 -11.92 -15.86 -17.35
CA LEU A 210 -11.54 -14.48 -17.04
C LEU A 210 -10.44 -14.43 -15.97
N GLY A 211 -10.48 -15.28 -14.95
CA GLY A 211 -9.43 -15.40 -13.94
C GLY A 211 -8.06 -15.72 -14.55
N ILE A 212 -8.01 -16.62 -15.53
CA ILE A 212 -6.78 -16.96 -16.27
C ILE A 212 -6.28 -15.76 -17.08
N ILE A 213 -7.18 -15.09 -17.82
CA ILE A 213 -6.83 -13.90 -18.61
C ILE A 213 -6.26 -12.80 -17.71
N LEU A 214 -6.91 -12.49 -16.59
CA LEU A 214 -6.45 -11.48 -15.63
C LEU A 214 -5.11 -11.86 -14.97
N GLN A 215 -4.84 -13.16 -14.78
CA GLN A 215 -3.55 -13.66 -14.32
C GLN A 215 -2.44 -13.38 -15.36
N GLU A 216 -2.69 -13.68 -16.63
CA GLU A 216 -1.78 -13.44 -17.75
C GLU A 216 -1.42 -11.95 -17.94
N MET A 217 -2.38 -11.06 -17.67
CA MET A 217 -2.18 -9.61 -17.73
C MET A 217 -1.21 -9.05 -16.68
N ARG A 218 -0.88 -9.81 -15.61
CA ARG A 218 0.07 -9.44 -14.54
C ARG A 218 -0.28 -8.11 -13.83
N LEU A 219 -1.52 -7.97 -13.34
CA LEU A 219 -2.09 -6.71 -12.82
C LEU A 219 -1.56 -6.23 -11.45
N GLY A 220 -0.62 -6.98 -10.84
CA GLY A 220 0.00 -6.66 -9.56
C GLY A 220 -0.76 -7.17 -8.33
N ARG A 221 -0.28 -6.82 -7.13
CA ARG A 221 -0.71 -7.39 -5.84
C ARG A 221 -2.21 -7.23 -5.55
N MET A 222 -2.80 -6.10 -5.94
CA MET A 222 -4.22 -5.78 -5.69
C MET A 222 -5.18 -6.80 -6.29
N TRP A 223 -4.83 -7.38 -7.45
CA TRP A 223 -5.68 -8.31 -8.18
C TRP A 223 -5.46 -9.77 -7.80
N ARG A 224 -4.25 -10.14 -7.31
CA ARG A 224 -3.88 -11.54 -7.04
C ARG A 224 -4.90 -12.30 -6.19
N GLY A 225 -5.35 -11.68 -5.10
CA GLY A 225 -6.30 -12.32 -4.20
C GLY A 225 -7.71 -12.46 -4.77
N ILE A 226 -8.09 -11.63 -5.75
CA ILE A 226 -9.37 -11.73 -6.45
C ILE A 226 -9.27 -12.83 -7.52
N ILE A 227 -8.21 -12.78 -8.34
CA ILE A 227 -7.88 -13.81 -9.33
C ILE A 227 -7.82 -15.19 -8.68
N HIS A 228 -7.18 -15.32 -7.52
CA HIS A 228 -7.13 -16.58 -6.78
C HIS A 228 -8.53 -17.14 -6.45
N LYS A 229 -9.50 -16.28 -6.07
CA LYS A 229 -10.89 -16.69 -5.84
C LYS A 229 -11.60 -17.09 -7.13
N MET A 230 -11.31 -16.43 -8.26
CA MET A 230 -11.87 -16.78 -9.58
C MET A 230 -11.37 -18.14 -10.09
N LEU A 231 -10.16 -18.55 -9.68
CA LEU A 231 -9.54 -19.81 -10.10
C LEU A 231 -9.79 -20.98 -9.15
N LYS A 232 -10.61 -20.79 -8.11
CA LYS A 232 -10.99 -21.87 -7.20
C LYS A 232 -11.88 -22.92 -7.88
N PRO A 233 -11.98 -24.13 -7.30
CA PRO A 233 -13.03 -25.10 -7.61
C PRO A 233 -14.42 -24.44 -7.58
N ILE A 234 -15.36 -24.94 -8.40
CA ILE A 234 -16.66 -24.29 -8.67
C ILE A 234 -17.51 -24.01 -7.42
N ASP A 235 -17.38 -24.83 -6.38
CA ASP A 235 -18.04 -24.69 -5.07
C ASP A 235 -17.53 -23.49 -4.24
N GLN A 236 -16.30 -23.04 -4.49
CA GLN A 236 -15.65 -21.94 -3.77
C GLN A 236 -15.29 -20.75 -4.68
N ARG A 237 -15.63 -20.84 -5.96
CA ARG A 237 -15.40 -19.77 -6.93
C ARG A 237 -16.35 -18.61 -6.67
N LEU A 238 -15.97 -17.41 -7.08
CA LEU A 238 -16.92 -16.30 -7.16
C LEU A 238 -18.12 -16.72 -7.99
N GLY A 239 -19.33 -16.44 -7.48
CA GLY A 239 -20.58 -16.81 -8.13
C GLY A 239 -20.82 -15.98 -9.37
N HIS A 240 -20.54 -14.68 -9.28
CA HIS A 240 -20.81 -13.71 -10.34
C HIS A 240 -19.56 -12.90 -10.70
N VAL A 241 -19.49 -12.43 -11.95
CA VAL A 241 -18.43 -11.50 -12.37
C VAL A 241 -18.53 -10.15 -11.65
N SER A 242 -19.73 -9.70 -11.29
CA SER A 242 -19.97 -8.44 -10.55
C SER A 242 -19.25 -8.43 -9.19
N ASP A 243 -19.05 -9.59 -8.55
CA ASP A 243 -18.27 -9.72 -7.30
C ASP A 243 -16.82 -9.25 -7.46
N VAL A 244 -16.25 -9.36 -8.67
CA VAL A 244 -14.89 -8.88 -8.98
C VAL A 244 -14.83 -7.36 -8.79
N ILE A 245 -15.81 -6.63 -9.32
CA ILE A 245 -15.87 -5.16 -9.24
C ILE A 245 -16.06 -4.70 -7.79
N VAL A 246 -16.93 -5.39 -7.04
CA VAL A 246 -17.19 -5.11 -5.61
C VAL A 246 -15.91 -5.31 -4.79
N LEU A 247 -15.21 -6.44 -4.99
CA LEU A 247 -13.98 -6.75 -4.28
C LEU A 247 -12.85 -5.76 -4.60
N LEU A 248 -12.75 -5.30 -5.85
CA LEU A 248 -11.79 -4.27 -6.26
C LEU A 248 -12.08 -2.94 -5.56
N HIS A 249 -13.33 -2.46 -5.61
CA HIS A 249 -13.72 -1.22 -4.95
C HIS A 249 -13.43 -1.25 -3.45
N ARG A 250 -13.78 -2.37 -2.78
CA ARG A 250 -13.51 -2.55 -1.35
C ARG A 250 -12.02 -2.46 -1.03
N ARG A 251 -11.16 -3.11 -1.83
CA ARG A 251 -9.70 -3.07 -1.64
C ARG A 251 -9.13 -1.68 -1.89
N THR A 252 -9.55 -1.02 -2.95
CA THR A 252 -9.08 0.35 -3.27
C THR A 252 -9.47 1.31 -2.17
N ARG A 253 -10.72 1.27 -1.71
CA ARG A 253 -11.19 2.10 -0.58
C ARG A 253 -10.40 1.83 0.70
N PHE A 254 -10.14 0.56 1.03
CA PHE A 254 -9.33 0.21 2.18
C PHE A 254 -7.92 0.79 2.11
N VAL A 255 -7.25 0.67 0.96
CA VAL A 255 -5.92 1.25 0.76
C VAL A 255 -5.97 2.78 0.90
N SER A 256 -6.94 3.45 0.27
CA SER A 256 -7.09 4.91 0.39
C SER A 256 -7.30 5.37 1.84
N VAL A 257 -8.13 4.66 2.61
CA VAL A 257 -8.36 4.96 4.04
C VAL A 257 -7.08 4.79 4.83
N LEU A 258 -6.35 3.68 4.63
CA LEU A 258 -5.10 3.43 5.33
C LEU A 258 -4.03 4.47 5.00
N THR A 259 -3.90 4.86 3.73
CA THR A 259 -2.98 5.92 3.31
C THR A 259 -3.36 7.25 3.96
N GLY A 260 -4.64 7.61 3.99
CA GLY A 260 -5.12 8.81 4.67
C GLY A 260 -4.80 8.81 6.16
N LEU A 261 -4.95 7.67 6.84
CA LEU A 261 -4.62 7.53 8.25
C LEU A 261 -3.11 7.65 8.51
N CYS A 262 -2.26 7.04 7.68
CA CYS A 262 -0.81 7.20 7.79
C CYS A 262 -0.36 8.65 7.60
N LEU A 263 -0.95 9.36 6.63
CA LEU A 263 -0.68 10.79 6.42
C LEU A 263 -1.13 11.63 7.62
N ALA A 264 -2.30 11.34 8.18
CA ALA A 264 -2.78 12.01 9.39
C ALA A 264 -1.83 11.78 10.57
N VAL A 265 -1.40 10.54 10.82
CA VAL A 265 -0.43 10.22 11.88
C VAL A 265 0.89 10.96 11.66
N ALA A 266 1.39 11.03 10.43
CA ALA A 266 2.61 11.78 10.11
C ALA A 266 2.44 13.29 10.38
N LEU A 267 1.31 13.87 10.00
CA LEU A 267 1.01 15.29 10.22
C LEU A 267 0.83 15.63 11.71
N PHE A 268 0.04 14.85 12.44
CA PHE A 268 -0.18 15.06 13.87
C PHE A 268 1.06 14.75 14.69
N GLY A 269 1.79 13.69 14.36
CA GLY A 269 3.05 13.35 15.02
C GLY A 269 4.13 14.41 14.77
N GLY A 270 4.26 14.89 13.53
CA GLY A 270 5.16 15.99 13.19
C GLY A 270 4.78 17.30 13.89
N GLY A 271 3.49 17.65 13.89
CA GLY A 271 2.98 18.83 14.57
C GLY A 271 3.15 18.78 16.08
N PHE A 272 2.93 17.62 16.70
CA PHE A 272 3.19 17.42 18.12
C PHE A 272 4.68 17.55 18.45
N TRP A 273 5.55 16.97 17.63
CA TRP A 273 7.00 17.04 17.80
C TRP A 273 7.53 18.47 17.69
N THR A 274 7.03 19.27 16.74
CA THR A 274 7.41 20.69 16.63
C THR A 274 6.84 21.51 17.79
N TRP A 275 5.59 21.26 18.18
CA TRP A 275 4.95 21.93 19.31
C TRP A 275 5.72 21.69 20.62
N ASP A 276 6.09 20.44 20.92
CA ASP A 276 6.88 20.10 22.12
C ASP A 276 8.22 20.83 22.14
N ARG A 277 8.91 20.92 21.00
CA ARG A 277 10.19 21.66 20.90
C ARG A 277 10.04 23.17 21.13
N ILE A 278 8.94 23.77 20.70
CA ILE A 278 8.70 25.22 20.83
C ILE A 278 8.23 25.55 22.25
N VAL A 279 7.34 24.75 22.82
CA VAL A 279 6.73 25.01 24.13
C VAL A 279 7.61 24.55 25.29
N ASN A 280 8.35 23.45 25.13
CA ASN A 280 9.26 22.89 26.14
C ASN A 280 10.72 22.86 25.63
N PRO A 281 11.37 24.02 25.41
CA PRO A 281 12.76 24.05 24.98
C PRO A 281 13.65 23.43 26.06
N ARG A 282 14.35 22.34 25.74
CA ARG A 282 15.35 21.77 26.65
C ARG A 282 16.60 22.65 26.61
N PRO A 283 17.11 23.15 27.75
CA PRO A 283 18.32 23.95 27.76
C PRO A 283 19.53 23.07 27.38
N HIS A 284 20.26 23.48 26.34
CA HIS A 284 21.54 22.90 25.98
C HIS A 284 22.64 23.68 26.71
N PHE A 285 23.16 23.14 27.81
CA PHE A 285 24.40 23.63 28.41
C PHE A 285 25.57 22.86 27.79
N GLU A 286 26.58 23.55 27.29
CA GLU A 286 27.81 22.93 26.80
C GLU A 286 28.81 22.78 27.95
N VAL A 287 29.49 21.63 28.04
CA VAL A 287 30.57 21.43 29.01
C VAL A 287 31.78 22.22 28.53
N VAL A 288 32.15 23.26 29.28
CA VAL A 288 33.26 24.17 28.94
C VAL A 288 34.61 23.51 29.23
N THR A 289 34.67 22.66 30.26
CA THR A 289 35.91 21.96 30.62
C THR A 289 35.59 20.65 31.34
N ARG A 290 36.31 19.58 31.00
CA ARG A 290 36.24 18.29 31.70
C ARG A 290 37.65 17.79 31.97
N PHE A 291 37.89 17.35 33.20
CA PHE A 291 39.17 16.76 33.59
C PHE A 291 38.96 15.69 34.66
N GLN A 292 39.99 14.87 34.87
CA GLN A 292 40.00 13.83 35.88
C GLN A 292 41.12 14.12 36.89
N TYR A 293 40.81 14.00 38.17
CA TYR A 293 41.78 14.08 39.26
C TYR A 293 41.52 12.94 40.23
N SER A 294 42.55 12.11 40.47
CA SER A 294 42.39 10.81 41.14
C SER A 294 41.30 9.96 40.44
N ASN A 295 40.43 9.32 41.21
CA ASN A 295 39.30 8.53 40.72
C ASN A 295 38.02 9.35 40.48
N MET A 296 38.11 10.68 40.38
CA MET A 296 36.95 11.56 40.17
C MET A 296 37.05 12.32 38.86
N ILE A 297 35.92 12.40 38.14
CA ILE A 297 35.73 13.22 36.95
C ILE A 297 35.00 14.50 37.38
N PHE A 298 35.52 15.62 36.90
CA PHE A 298 34.96 16.94 37.12
C PHE A 298 34.55 17.56 35.78
N GLU A 299 33.35 18.12 35.74
CA GLU A 299 32.78 18.76 34.55
C GLU A 299 32.31 20.18 34.92
N SER A 300 32.90 21.19 34.27
CA SER A 300 32.56 22.61 34.42
C SER A 300 31.67 23.06 33.27
N TRP A 301 30.61 23.78 33.63
CA TRP A 301 29.67 24.42 32.71
C TRP A 301 29.92 25.94 32.63
N GLY A 302 31.03 26.42 33.19
CA GLY A 302 31.39 27.84 33.31
C GLY A 302 31.27 28.38 34.74
N GLY A 303 31.67 29.64 34.95
CA GLY A 303 31.47 30.35 36.22
C GLY A 303 32.34 29.89 37.41
N GLY A 304 33.44 29.16 37.18
CA GLY A 304 34.35 28.71 38.23
C GLY A 304 33.80 27.59 39.12
N LYS A 305 32.75 26.89 38.66
CA LYS A 305 32.10 25.77 39.36
C LYS A 305 32.26 24.47 38.59
N VAL A 306 32.34 23.36 39.33
CA VAL A 306 32.40 22.01 38.75
C VAL A 306 31.37 21.09 39.38
N THR A 307 30.84 20.21 38.56
CA THR A 307 30.10 19.03 38.99
C THR A 307 31.06 17.85 39.10
N ILE A 308 30.78 16.90 39.99
CA ILE A 308 31.68 15.78 40.28
C ILE A 308 30.94 14.43 40.18
N ARG A 309 31.65 13.41 39.67
CA ARG A 309 31.28 11.99 39.73
C ARG A 309 32.51 11.09 39.75
N PRO A 310 32.41 9.86 40.29
CA PRO A 310 33.47 8.88 40.16
C PRO A 310 33.77 8.56 38.68
N ALA A 311 35.05 8.33 38.38
CA ALA A 311 35.51 7.76 37.13
C ALA A 311 35.21 6.25 37.09
N ILE A 312 35.46 5.57 38.22
CA ILE A 312 35.22 4.15 38.46
C ILE A 312 34.83 3.97 39.94
N ASN A 313 33.85 3.11 40.21
CA ASN A 313 33.30 2.85 41.55
C ASN A 313 34.11 1.77 42.29
N THR A 314 35.35 2.06 42.67
CA THR A 314 36.25 1.11 43.35
C THR A 314 36.59 1.46 44.79
N GLU A 315 36.34 2.71 45.21
CA GLU A 315 36.73 3.18 46.53
C GLU A 315 35.65 2.90 47.58
N GLU A 316 36.05 2.32 48.71
CA GLU A 316 35.12 2.12 49.84
C GLU A 316 34.82 3.41 50.60
N VAL A 317 35.79 4.32 50.63
CA VAL A 317 35.70 5.62 51.30
C VAL A 317 36.03 6.71 50.30
N VAL A 318 35.07 7.57 49.99
CA VAL A 318 35.24 8.65 49.02
C VAL A 318 35.26 10.01 49.72
N GLU A 319 36.25 10.84 49.42
CA GLU A 319 36.31 12.23 49.90
C GLU A 319 36.07 13.21 48.75
N ILE A 320 35.03 14.03 48.90
CA ILE A 320 34.71 15.09 47.93
C ILE A 320 35.43 16.38 48.35
N PRO A 321 36.33 16.92 47.53
CA PRO A 321 36.99 18.19 47.83
C PRO A 321 36.00 19.35 47.74
N SER A 322 36.18 20.41 48.54
CA SER A 322 35.35 21.62 48.47
C SER A 322 35.76 22.55 47.32
N LYS A 323 37.06 22.55 47.00
CA LYS A 323 37.68 23.31 45.92
C LYS A 323 38.82 22.49 45.32
N MET A 324 39.16 22.81 44.08
CA MET A 324 40.33 22.24 43.44
C MET A 324 40.93 23.18 42.40
N SER A 325 42.16 22.93 41.99
CA SER A 325 42.84 23.73 40.96
C SER A 325 43.18 22.87 39.76
N TYR A 326 42.83 23.35 38.56
CA TYR A 326 43.15 22.71 37.29
C TYR A 326 43.47 23.77 36.24
N ASP A 327 44.57 23.59 35.53
CA ASP A 327 45.02 24.48 34.44
C ASP A 327 45.10 25.97 34.84
N GLY A 328 45.63 26.25 36.04
CA GLY A 328 45.76 27.61 36.57
C GLY A 328 44.46 28.25 37.09
N PHE A 329 43.31 27.59 36.95
CA PHE A 329 42.03 28.04 37.49
C PHE A 329 41.66 27.30 38.78
N SER A 330 41.01 28.00 39.70
CA SER A 330 40.42 27.41 40.90
C SER A 330 38.92 27.20 40.70
N TYR A 331 38.46 25.97 40.91
CA TYR A 331 37.07 25.56 40.78
C TYR A 331 36.49 25.22 42.16
N GLN A 332 35.25 25.65 42.40
CA GLN A 332 34.45 25.19 43.52
C GLN A 332 33.62 23.98 43.11
N VAL A 333 33.65 22.91 43.91
CA VAL A 333 32.73 21.78 43.70
C VAL A 333 31.34 22.23 44.12
N ASP A 334 30.45 22.31 43.14
CA ASP A 334 29.09 22.82 43.32
C ASP A 334 28.09 21.69 43.47
N GLU A 335 28.27 20.60 42.70
CA GLU A 335 27.28 19.52 42.62
C GLU A 335 27.92 18.14 42.56
N ILE A 336 27.36 17.19 43.32
CA ILE A 336 27.49 15.75 43.04
C ILE A 336 26.41 15.42 42.01
N THR A 337 26.85 15.18 40.77
CA THR A 337 25.99 15.18 39.58
C THR A 337 25.00 14.00 39.55
N PHE A 338 24.11 14.02 38.55
CA PHE A 338 23.08 13.00 38.37
C PHE A 338 23.68 11.59 38.36
N ASN A 339 23.11 10.72 39.18
CA ASN A 339 23.53 9.31 39.29
C ASN A 339 25.03 9.12 39.60
N ALA A 340 25.71 10.08 40.23
CA ALA A 340 27.15 10.03 40.44
C ALA A 340 27.64 8.69 41.02
N PHE A 341 27.09 8.23 42.14
CA PHE A 341 27.43 6.96 42.78
C PHE A 341 26.33 5.91 42.63
N LYS A 342 25.44 6.07 41.64
CA LYS A 342 24.32 5.15 41.49
C LYS A 342 24.84 3.72 41.26
N ASP A 343 24.19 2.76 41.91
CA ASP A 343 24.53 1.33 41.86
C ASP A 343 25.94 1.01 42.38
N ASP A 344 26.60 1.94 43.10
CA ASP A 344 27.91 1.71 43.71
C ASP A 344 27.78 0.79 44.93
N ARG A 345 28.25 -0.46 44.75
CA ARG A 345 28.27 -1.48 45.80
C ARG A 345 29.52 -1.41 46.66
N ASN A 346 30.56 -0.68 46.25
CA ASN A 346 31.79 -0.56 47.01
C ASN A 346 31.74 0.62 47.96
N LEU A 347 30.93 1.65 47.68
CA LEU A 347 30.80 2.81 48.55
C LEU A 347 30.25 2.45 49.94
N HIS A 348 31.11 2.56 50.96
CA HIS A 348 30.76 2.37 52.38
C HIS A 348 30.62 3.70 53.12
N SER A 349 31.50 4.66 52.82
CA SER A 349 31.53 5.96 53.47
C SER A 349 31.82 7.08 52.47
N ILE A 350 31.20 8.24 52.67
CA ILE A 350 31.51 9.42 51.86
C ILE A 350 31.63 10.67 52.72
N ILE A 351 32.59 11.52 52.38
CA ILE A 351 32.82 12.82 53.02
C ILE A 351 32.42 13.91 52.03
N ILE A 352 31.43 14.73 52.39
CA ILE A 352 30.80 15.73 51.52
C ILE A 352 30.97 17.13 52.13
N PRO A 353 31.46 18.13 51.37
CA PRO A 353 31.45 19.52 51.80
C PRO A 353 30.02 20.05 52.00
N GLY A 354 29.82 20.87 53.03
CA GLY A 354 28.54 21.51 53.29
C GLY A 354 28.12 22.45 52.16
N GLY A 355 26.82 22.47 51.85
CA GLY A 355 26.25 23.35 50.83
C GLY A 355 26.36 22.87 49.38
N VAL A 356 27.04 21.75 49.11
CA VAL A 356 27.07 21.10 47.78
C VAL A 356 25.67 20.61 47.41
N HIS A 357 25.31 20.73 46.13
CA HIS A 357 24.06 20.21 45.59
C HIS A 357 24.17 18.70 45.31
N LEU A 358 23.23 17.92 45.82
CA LEU A 358 23.08 16.50 45.56
C LEU A 358 22.00 16.33 44.50
N MET A 359 22.40 15.88 43.32
CA MET A 359 21.49 15.75 42.18
C MET A 359 20.75 14.41 42.21
N LYS A 360 19.64 14.35 41.46
CA LYS A 360 18.77 13.16 41.39
C LYS A 360 19.59 11.90 41.07
N GLY A 361 19.40 10.87 41.87
CA GLY A 361 20.05 9.58 41.75
C GLY A 361 21.47 9.48 42.32
N ALA A 362 22.04 10.56 42.89
CA ALA A 362 23.46 10.58 43.27
C ALA A 362 23.91 9.41 44.15
N PHE A 363 23.04 8.88 45.03
CA PHE A 363 23.34 7.74 45.91
C PHE A 363 22.28 6.62 45.81
N LYS A 364 21.57 6.53 44.69
CA LYS A 364 20.56 5.49 44.49
C LYS A 364 21.21 4.12 44.33
N HIS A 365 20.61 3.11 44.96
CA HIS A 365 21.05 1.72 44.94
C HIS A 365 22.50 1.50 45.44
N CYS A 366 22.91 2.24 46.47
CA CYS A 366 24.17 2.00 47.19
C CYS A 366 23.91 1.15 48.43
N PRO A 367 23.83 -0.19 48.36
CA PRO A 367 23.40 -1.02 49.49
C PRO A 367 24.38 -1.02 50.68
N ASN A 368 25.66 -0.73 50.42
CA ASN A 368 26.73 -0.79 51.41
C ASN A 368 27.06 0.56 52.04
N LEU A 369 26.41 1.65 51.61
CA LEU A 369 26.60 2.98 52.19
C LEU A 369 26.11 2.98 53.64
N ARG A 370 27.01 3.32 54.57
CA ARG A 370 26.74 3.31 56.03
C ARG A 370 26.96 4.66 56.68
N ASP A 371 27.91 5.44 56.19
CA ASP A 371 28.33 6.68 56.85
C ASP A 371 28.48 7.83 55.85
N ILE A 372 27.83 8.97 56.13
CA ILE A 372 28.01 10.21 55.38
C ILE A 372 28.55 11.27 56.34
N TYR A 373 29.73 11.78 56.07
CA TYR A 373 30.39 12.82 56.85
C TYR A 373 30.20 14.17 56.17
N ILE A 374 29.52 15.11 56.83
CA ILE A 374 29.34 16.45 56.27
C ILE A 374 30.35 17.43 56.85
N ARG A 375 31.29 17.91 56.02
CA ARG A 375 32.27 18.92 56.38
C ARG A 375 31.71 20.33 56.18
N GLY A 376 31.25 20.96 57.25
CA GLY A 376 30.83 22.37 57.26
C GLY A 376 29.59 22.62 58.10
N ASN A 377 29.18 23.88 58.18
CA ASN A 377 28.11 24.31 59.08
C ASN A 377 26.70 24.25 58.45
N ARG A 378 26.60 23.87 57.16
CA ARG A 378 25.34 23.83 56.41
C ARG A 378 25.15 22.46 55.78
N PRO A 379 23.91 21.94 55.74
CA PRO A 379 23.63 20.70 55.03
C PRO A 379 23.89 20.83 53.52
N PRO A 380 24.15 19.71 52.83
CA PRO A 380 24.03 19.66 51.38
C PRO A 380 22.61 20.07 50.93
N ARG A 381 22.51 20.59 49.71
CA ARG A 381 21.24 20.96 49.10
C ARG A 381 20.74 19.82 48.23
N ILE A 382 19.43 19.63 48.14
CA ILE A 382 18.84 18.57 47.30
C ILE A 382 18.33 19.22 46.01
N GLY A 383 18.86 18.77 44.87
CA GLY A 383 18.61 19.41 43.56
C GLY A 383 19.07 20.87 43.52
N ASN A 384 18.72 21.58 42.45
CA ASN A 384 18.97 23.01 42.29
C ASN A 384 17.76 23.71 41.62
N GLU A 385 17.83 25.02 41.38
CA GLU A 385 16.72 25.81 40.80
C GLU A 385 16.29 25.33 39.40
N TYR A 386 17.24 24.82 38.61
CA TYR A 386 16.99 24.34 37.24
C TYR A 386 16.51 22.88 37.22
N TRP A 387 16.99 22.08 38.18
CA TRP A 387 16.74 20.66 38.30
C TRP A 387 16.29 20.36 39.75
N PRO A 388 15.04 20.69 40.08
CA PRO A 388 14.51 20.41 41.42
C PRO A 388 14.49 18.90 41.66
N ALA A 389 14.84 18.50 42.88
CA ALA A 389 14.82 17.09 43.30
C ALA A 389 14.28 16.99 44.72
N ASP A 390 13.69 15.84 45.05
CA ASP A 390 13.35 15.47 46.41
C ASP A 390 14.45 14.57 47.02
N ILE A 391 14.58 14.51 48.34
CA ILE A 391 15.63 13.68 48.96
C ILE A 391 15.43 12.19 48.66
N ASN A 392 14.19 11.77 48.41
CA ASN A 392 13.84 10.42 47.96
C ASN A 392 14.30 10.13 46.53
N ASP A 393 14.57 11.16 45.71
CA ASP A 393 15.20 11.01 44.41
C ASP A 393 16.71 10.78 44.52
N VAL A 394 17.35 11.24 45.61
CA VAL A 394 18.80 11.16 45.84
C VAL A 394 19.20 9.86 46.54
N PHE A 395 18.45 9.47 47.57
CA PHE A 395 18.71 8.31 48.43
C PHE A 395 17.59 7.29 48.36
N ASP A 396 17.87 6.02 48.69
CA ASP A 396 16.85 4.99 48.87
C ASP A 396 16.14 5.12 50.21
N ALA A 397 14.89 4.67 50.26
CA ALA A 397 14.08 4.69 51.48
C ALA A 397 14.77 3.94 52.64
N SER A 398 15.55 2.89 52.34
CA SER A 398 16.34 2.15 53.32
C SER A 398 17.42 3.00 53.97
N HIS A 399 18.07 3.90 53.21
CA HIS A 399 19.19 4.72 53.68
C HIS A 399 18.80 5.61 54.86
N PHE A 400 17.58 6.15 54.88
CA PHE A 400 17.10 7.00 55.97
C PHE A 400 17.11 6.31 57.34
N SER A 401 17.03 4.98 57.36
CA SER A 401 17.10 4.17 58.57
C SER A 401 18.45 3.51 58.82
N SER A 402 19.27 3.30 57.79
CA SER A 402 20.51 2.52 57.90
C SER A 402 21.79 3.37 57.90
N VAL A 403 21.75 4.57 57.32
CA VAL A 403 22.92 5.44 57.17
C VAL A 403 23.04 6.39 58.36
N ARG A 404 24.27 6.55 58.87
CA ARG A 404 24.63 7.52 59.90
C ARG A 404 25.15 8.80 59.24
N ILE A 405 24.57 9.94 59.62
CA ILE A 405 25.03 11.25 59.17
C ILE A 405 25.89 11.86 60.27
N HIS A 406 27.18 12.03 59.99
CA HIS A 406 28.15 12.65 60.88
C HIS A 406 28.22 14.15 60.59
N ILE A 407 27.98 14.98 61.60
CA ILE A 407 27.94 16.44 61.47
C ILE A 407 28.69 17.14 62.61
N PRO A 408 29.29 18.33 62.40
CA PRO A 408 29.91 19.10 63.47
C PRO A 408 28.91 19.47 64.57
N LYS A 409 29.30 19.38 65.84
CA LYS A 409 28.43 19.68 67.02
C LYS A 409 27.60 20.96 66.87
N HIS A 410 28.19 22.04 66.37
CA HIS A 410 27.52 23.34 66.24
C HIS A 410 26.52 23.43 65.08
N SER A 411 26.46 22.43 64.20
CA SER A 411 25.59 22.45 63.02
C SER A 411 24.27 21.69 63.20
N ARG A 412 24.04 21.05 64.37
CA ARG A 412 22.86 20.18 64.60
C ARG A 412 21.53 20.85 64.29
N ALA A 413 21.40 22.14 64.62
CA ALA A 413 20.18 22.90 64.37
C ALA A 413 19.79 22.91 62.88
N ALA A 414 20.77 23.00 61.96
CA ALA A 414 20.54 23.07 60.52
C ALA A 414 20.01 21.76 59.88
N TYR A 415 19.97 20.66 60.65
CA TYR A 415 19.42 19.36 60.25
C TYR A 415 18.11 19.03 61.00
N SER A 416 17.42 20.05 61.52
CA SER A 416 16.16 19.89 62.26
C SER A 416 14.92 20.06 61.38
N ASP A 417 15.11 20.43 60.12
CA ASP A 417 14.05 20.66 59.14
C ASP A 417 14.09 19.64 57.99
N TYR A 418 12.96 19.51 57.29
CA TYR A 418 12.87 18.77 56.04
C TYR A 418 13.88 19.32 55.02
N PRO A 419 14.57 18.47 54.23
CA PRO A 419 14.41 17.01 54.13
C PRO A 419 15.29 16.18 55.07
N TRP A 420 16.19 16.80 55.82
CA TRP A 420 17.21 16.10 56.60
C TRP A 420 16.64 15.34 57.80
N THR A 421 15.51 15.78 58.35
CA THR A 421 14.78 15.07 59.41
C THR A 421 14.40 13.62 59.08
N LEU A 422 14.44 13.21 57.81
CA LEU A 422 14.17 11.83 57.41
C LEU A 422 15.25 10.84 57.89
N PHE A 423 16.50 11.27 58.02
CA PHE A 423 17.56 10.41 58.56
C PHE A 423 17.41 10.22 60.07
N LYS A 424 17.46 8.96 60.52
CA LYS A 424 17.23 8.62 61.94
C LYS A 424 18.49 8.69 62.81
N HIS A 425 19.67 8.60 62.21
CA HIS A 425 20.93 8.45 62.93
C HIS A 425 21.90 9.59 62.64
N TYR A 426 22.04 10.49 63.61
CA TYR A 426 23.01 11.59 63.59
C TYR A 426 24.12 11.36 64.62
N VAL A 427 25.36 11.52 64.20
CA VAL A 427 26.54 11.46 65.06
C VAL A 427 27.21 12.83 65.07
N LEU A 428 27.36 13.41 66.26
CA LEU A 428 28.02 14.70 66.43
C LEU A 428 29.50 14.49 66.68
N TYR A 429 30.35 15.17 65.90
CA TYR A 429 31.80 15.18 66.12
C TYR A 429 32.32 16.58 66.48
#